data_AF-A0A2P2IFC0-F1
#
_entry.id   AF-A0A2P2IFC0-F1
#
_cell.length_a   1.000
_cell.length_b   1.000
_cell.length_c   1.000
_cell.angle_alpha   90.00
_cell.angle_beta   90.00
_cell.angle_gamma   90.00
#
_symmetry.space_group_name_H-M   'P 1'
#
loop_
_entity.id
_entity.type
_entity.pdbx_description
1 polymer ?
#
loop_
_entity_poly.entity_id
_entity_poly.type
_entity_poly.pdbx_seq_one_letter_code
_entity_poly.pdbx_strand_id
1 'polypeptide(L)'
;LGGVSANLAQSSSDALDSHVTTLGESPSLADNAIAPTVAGFVGTLLDLLQDTAVHDRLSLPLLKTFEHFMTSTSLLDEVLEEDQALCERMLSCLKKECQGCHDYHKLVTISAVMCEMLRLNSNVTKPVMNQLLLFLGYQYPKVRTLTATALLTALQDYSPDLLERNVIPSEDVLNQLIEVLENTPWIEANLANVRQKRNLCCTLLGLPVPMPRTKP
;
A
#
# COMPACT_ATOMS: atom_id res chain seq x y z
N LEU A 1 -21.44 -26.68 4.62
CA LEU A 1 -20.04 -27.16 4.45
C LEU A 1 -18.98 -26.05 4.52
N GLY A 2 -19.33 -24.75 4.65
CA GLY A 2 -18.34 -23.66 4.72
C GLY A 2 -17.61 -23.44 6.07
N GLY A 3 -18.08 -24.07 7.16
CA GLY A 3 -17.54 -23.81 8.50
C GLY A 3 -16.12 -24.33 8.76
N VAL A 4 -15.75 -25.48 8.20
CA VAL A 4 -14.43 -26.09 8.46
C VAL A 4 -13.31 -25.30 7.76
N SER A 5 -13.56 -24.82 6.54
CA SER A 5 -12.60 -23.99 5.81
C SER A 5 -12.43 -22.60 6.43
N ALA A 6 -13.52 -22.00 6.93
CA ALA A 6 -13.45 -20.71 7.61
C ALA A 6 -12.70 -20.81 8.95
N ASN A 7 -12.97 -21.87 9.72
CA ASN A 7 -12.26 -22.12 10.98
C ASN A 7 -10.78 -22.40 10.76
N LEU A 8 -10.42 -23.16 9.74
CA LEU A 8 -9.01 -23.44 9.43
C LEU A 8 -8.27 -22.18 8.97
N ALA A 9 -8.90 -21.34 8.14
CA ALA A 9 -8.34 -20.06 7.72
C ALA A 9 -8.12 -19.14 8.92
N GLN A 10 -9.11 -19.02 9.82
CA GLN A 10 -8.99 -18.23 11.03
C GLN A 10 -7.88 -18.75 11.93
N SER A 11 -7.84 -20.05 12.22
CA SER A 11 -6.79 -20.65 13.05
C SER A 11 -5.40 -20.51 12.44
N SER A 12 -5.29 -20.49 11.11
CA SER A 12 -4.02 -20.26 10.40
C SER A 12 -3.58 -18.80 10.51
N SER A 13 -4.51 -17.84 10.36
CA SER A 13 -4.23 -16.42 10.61
C SER A 13 -3.83 -16.18 12.06
N ASP A 14 -4.57 -16.73 13.04
CA ASP A 14 -4.27 -16.55 14.46
C ASP A 14 -2.90 -17.14 14.84
N ALA A 15 -2.55 -18.30 14.27
CA ALA A 15 -1.24 -18.93 14.48
C ALA A 15 -0.11 -18.10 13.84
N LEU A 16 -0.34 -17.54 12.65
CA LEU A 16 0.59 -16.67 11.97
C LEU A 16 0.81 -15.38 12.76
N ASP A 17 -0.26 -14.75 13.24
CA ASP A 17 -0.22 -13.54 14.05
C ASP A 17 0.51 -13.77 15.37
N SER A 18 0.21 -14.88 16.05
CA SER A 18 0.91 -15.24 17.27
C SER A 18 2.40 -15.45 17.02
N HIS A 19 2.76 -16.13 15.92
CA HIS A 19 4.17 -16.35 15.57
C HIS A 19 4.88 -15.04 15.21
N VAL A 20 4.30 -14.21 14.34
CA VAL A 20 4.83 -12.91 13.92
C VAL A 20 4.95 -11.97 15.13
N THR A 21 3.95 -11.91 16.01
CA THR A 21 4.03 -11.09 17.24
C THR A 21 5.17 -11.54 18.14
N THR A 22 5.32 -12.86 18.34
CA THR A 22 6.42 -13.43 19.15
C THR A 22 7.80 -13.09 18.55
N LEU A 23 7.91 -13.05 17.21
CA LEU A 23 9.13 -12.64 16.53
C LEU A 23 9.41 -11.13 16.71
N GLY A 24 8.38 -10.29 16.76
CA GLY A 24 8.48 -8.83 16.92
C GLY A 24 8.77 -8.35 18.34
N GLU A 25 8.43 -9.15 19.36
CA GLU A 25 8.73 -8.86 20.77
C GLU A 25 10.19 -9.20 21.16
N SER A 26 10.95 -9.85 20.28
CA SER A 26 12.36 -10.15 20.53
C SER A 26 13.20 -8.87 20.45
N PRO A 27 14.13 -8.59 21.39
CA PRO A 27 14.72 -7.25 21.59
C PRO A 27 15.63 -6.75 20.45
N SER A 28 15.88 -7.55 19.43
CA SER A 28 16.48 -7.13 18.16
C SER A 28 16.27 -8.22 17.09
N LEU A 29 15.84 -7.84 15.89
CA LEU A 29 15.95 -8.68 14.69
C LEU A 29 17.41 -9.00 14.30
N ALA A 30 18.39 -8.39 14.98
CA ALA A 30 19.82 -8.69 14.87
C ALA A 30 20.19 -10.15 15.25
N ASP A 31 19.26 -10.93 15.78
CA ASP A 31 19.35 -12.39 15.67
C ASP A 31 19.23 -12.77 14.19
N ASN A 32 20.40 -12.93 13.55
CA ASN A 32 20.66 -13.16 12.12
C ASN A 32 19.77 -14.21 11.39
N ALA A 33 18.84 -14.90 12.06
CA ALA A 33 17.93 -15.86 11.47
C ALA A 33 16.52 -15.33 11.18
N ILE A 34 16.02 -14.30 11.88
CA ILE A 34 14.60 -13.88 11.75
C ILE A 34 14.38 -13.03 10.50
N ALA A 35 15.16 -11.96 10.32
CA ALA A 35 15.08 -11.08 9.16
C ALA A 35 15.16 -11.84 7.81
N PRO A 36 16.12 -12.75 7.57
CA PRO A 36 16.15 -13.51 6.32
C PRO A 36 14.99 -14.50 6.18
N THR A 37 14.43 -15.01 7.28
CA THR A 37 13.23 -15.86 7.24
C THR A 37 12.00 -15.07 6.80
N VAL A 38 11.80 -13.87 7.37
CA VAL A 38 10.72 -12.96 6.98
C VAL A 38 10.91 -12.48 5.54
N ALA A 39 12.12 -12.10 5.14
CA ALA A 39 12.43 -11.74 3.77
C ALA A 39 12.13 -12.89 2.78
N GLY A 40 12.50 -14.13 3.13
CA GLY A 40 12.20 -15.32 2.34
C GLY A 40 10.69 -15.59 2.23
N PHE A 41 9.94 -15.39 3.30
CA PHE A 41 8.48 -15.49 3.30
C PHE A 41 7.83 -14.45 2.39
N VAL A 42 8.19 -13.17 2.54
CA VAL A 42 7.74 -12.08 1.67
C VAL A 42 8.10 -12.36 0.21
N GLY A 43 9.33 -12.80 -0.05
CA GLY A 43 9.80 -13.20 -1.38
C GLY A 43 8.92 -14.29 -2.00
N THR A 44 8.57 -15.31 -1.22
CA THR A 44 7.69 -16.41 -1.66
C THR A 44 6.28 -15.90 -2.00
N LEU A 45 5.70 -15.02 -1.18
CA LEU A 45 4.40 -14.42 -1.48
C LEU A 45 4.45 -13.57 -2.76
N LEU A 46 5.55 -12.85 -3.00
CA LEU A 46 5.77 -12.07 -4.22
C LEU A 46 6.00 -12.95 -5.45
N ASP A 47 6.63 -14.13 -5.31
CA ASP A 47 6.73 -15.13 -6.37
C ASP A 47 5.34 -15.64 -6.75
N LEU A 48 4.53 -16.02 -5.77
CA LEU A 48 3.15 -16.50 -5.99
C LEU A 48 2.25 -15.44 -6.63
N LEU A 49 2.42 -14.16 -6.26
CA LEU A 49 1.65 -13.07 -6.85
C LEU A 49 1.98 -12.87 -8.34
N GLN A 50 3.21 -13.18 -8.76
CA GLN A 50 3.66 -13.09 -10.16
C GLN A 50 3.34 -14.34 -10.99
N ASP A 51 3.05 -15.47 -10.35
CA ASP A 51 2.73 -16.71 -11.05
C ASP A 51 1.35 -16.65 -11.70
N THR A 52 1.35 -16.45 -13.02
CA THR A 52 0.15 -16.38 -13.87
C THR A 52 -0.78 -17.60 -13.79
N ALA A 53 -0.28 -18.79 -13.41
CA ALA A 53 -1.12 -19.99 -13.27
C ALA A 53 -2.00 -19.95 -12.01
N VAL A 54 -1.60 -19.17 -11.01
CA VAL A 54 -2.20 -19.08 -9.68
C VAL A 54 -2.97 -17.76 -9.48
N HIS A 55 -2.72 -16.81 -10.38
CA HIS A 55 -3.01 -15.39 -10.25
C HIS A 55 -4.50 -15.05 -10.07
N ASP A 56 -5.42 -15.61 -10.84
CA ASP A 56 -6.85 -15.24 -10.76
C ASP A 56 -7.53 -15.68 -9.46
N ARG A 57 -7.04 -16.75 -8.81
CA ARG A 57 -7.68 -17.31 -7.62
C ARG A 57 -7.05 -16.84 -6.32
N LEU A 58 -5.74 -16.63 -6.31
CA LEU A 58 -4.99 -16.35 -5.09
C LEU A 58 -4.52 -14.90 -4.97
N SER A 59 -4.58 -14.10 -6.04
CA SER A 59 -4.11 -12.71 -5.97
C SER A 59 -4.78 -11.90 -4.84
N LEU A 60 -6.11 -11.89 -4.76
CA LEU A 60 -6.80 -11.14 -3.69
C LEU A 60 -6.47 -11.69 -2.28
N PRO A 61 -6.50 -13.02 -2.02
CA PRO A 61 -6.01 -13.57 -0.76
C PRO A 61 -4.57 -13.17 -0.41
N LEU A 62 -3.62 -13.24 -1.35
CA LEU A 62 -2.22 -12.86 -1.13
C LEU A 62 -2.08 -11.36 -0.82
N LEU A 63 -2.81 -10.51 -1.55
CA LEU A 63 -2.86 -9.07 -1.29
C LEU A 63 -3.40 -8.77 0.11
N LYS A 64 -4.41 -9.51 0.57
CA LYS A 64 -4.94 -9.38 1.94
C LYS A 64 -3.94 -9.87 2.99
N THR A 65 -3.14 -10.89 2.69
CA THR A 65 -2.05 -11.30 3.57
C THR A 65 -1.01 -10.19 3.70
N PHE A 66 -0.64 -9.52 2.61
CA PHE A 66 0.26 -8.36 2.67
C PHE A 66 -0.37 -7.20 3.45
N GLU A 67 -1.64 -6.88 3.21
CA GLU A 67 -2.37 -5.84 3.95
C GLU A 67 -2.29 -6.11 5.45
N HIS A 68 -2.67 -7.32 5.87
CA HIS A 68 -2.63 -7.74 7.26
C HIS A 68 -1.22 -7.67 7.86
N PHE A 69 -0.21 -8.22 7.17
CA PHE A 69 1.18 -8.18 7.63
C PHE A 69 1.70 -6.76 7.82
N MET A 70 1.41 -5.88 6.86
CA MET A 70 1.82 -4.49 6.95
C MET A 70 1.10 -3.80 8.12
N THR A 71 -0.20 -4.04 8.34
CA THR A 71 -0.94 -3.37 9.42
C THR A 71 -0.67 -3.92 10.82
N SER A 72 -0.32 -5.21 10.93
CA SER A 72 -0.27 -5.92 12.22
C SER A 72 1.12 -5.97 12.83
N THR A 73 2.18 -5.64 12.09
CA THR A 73 3.55 -5.69 12.61
C THR A 73 4.49 -4.68 11.94
N SER A 74 5.44 -4.14 12.72
CA SER A 74 6.58 -3.38 12.21
C SER A 74 7.77 -4.26 11.81
N LEU A 75 7.66 -5.59 11.95
CA LEU A 75 8.71 -6.54 11.55
C LEU A 75 9.12 -6.40 10.08
N LEU A 76 8.18 -6.00 9.23
CA LEU A 76 8.45 -5.77 7.82
C LEU A 76 9.25 -4.49 7.58
N ASP A 77 9.25 -3.54 8.51
CA ASP A 77 9.87 -2.24 8.30
C ASP A 77 11.39 -2.41 8.18
N GLU A 78 12.03 -3.06 9.17
CA GLU A 78 13.46 -3.36 9.14
C GLU A 78 13.84 -4.23 7.92
N VAL A 79 13.05 -5.27 7.62
CA VAL A 79 13.30 -6.17 6.49
C VAL A 79 13.24 -5.45 5.14
N LEU A 80 12.22 -4.61 4.92
CA LEU A 80 12.03 -3.90 3.65
C LEU A 80 12.94 -2.67 3.52
N GLU A 81 13.37 -2.08 4.64
CA GLU A 81 14.33 -0.97 4.65
C GLU A 81 15.77 -1.45 4.44
N GLU A 82 16.15 -2.63 4.96
CA GLU A 82 17.47 -3.21 4.70
C GLU A 82 17.57 -3.84 3.31
N ASP A 83 16.49 -4.49 2.82
CA ASP A 83 16.42 -5.05 1.46
C ASP A 83 15.58 -4.17 0.53
N GLN A 84 16.22 -3.10 0.04
CA GLN A 84 15.59 -2.17 -0.92
C GLN A 84 15.14 -2.88 -2.21
N ALA A 85 15.83 -3.94 -2.64
CA ALA A 85 15.45 -4.69 -3.84
C ALA A 85 14.13 -5.46 -3.63
N LEU A 86 13.94 -6.03 -2.44
CA LEU A 86 12.68 -6.66 -2.05
C LEU A 86 11.54 -5.63 -1.97
N CYS A 87 11.79 -4.44 -1.42
CA CYS A 87 10.81 -3.36 -1.33
C CYS A 87 10.40 -2.83 -2.72
N GLU A 88 11.37 -2.58 -3.61
CA GLU A 88 11.14 -2.22 -5.01
C GLU A 88 10.36 -3.31 -5.76
N ARG A 89 10.70 -4.58 -5.51
CA ARG A 89 10.00 -5.73 -6.08
C ARG A 89 8.56 -5.79 -5.60
N MET A 90 8.29 -5.54 -4.32
CA MET A 90 6.93 -5.47 -3.77
C MET A 90 6.11 -4.40 -4.49
N LEU A 91 6.64 -3.17 -4.60
CA LEU A 91 5.98 -2.10 -5.34
C LEU A 91 5.72 -2.48 -6.81
N SER A 92 6.69 -3.11 -7.48
CA SER A 92 6.56 -3.55 -8.87
C SER A 92 5.43 -4.58 -9.03
N CYS A 93 5.32 -5.55 -8.11
CA CYS A 93 4.24 -6.52 -8.11
C CYS A 93 2.89 -5.84 -7.93
N LEU A 94 2.73 -4.99 -6.92
CA LEU A 94 1.49 -4.26 -6.66
C LEU A 94 1.07 -3.39 -7.86
N LYS A 95 2.04 -2.73 -8.53
CA LYS A 95 1.76 -1.98 -9.77
C LYS A 95 1.30 -2.88 -10.91
N LYS A 96 1.91 -4.05 -11.10
CA LYS A 96 1.49 -5.03 -12.11
C LYS A 96 0.06 -5.51 -11.83
N GLU A 97 -0.28 -5.79 -10.58
CA GLU A 97 -1.64 -6.18 -10.16
C GLU A 97 -2.71 -5.15 -10.52
N CYS A 98 -2.34 -3.87 -10.62
CA CYS A 98 -3.24 -2.79 -10.99
C CYS A 98 -3.47 -2.67 -12.51
N GLN A 99 -2.55 -3.18 -13.33
CA GLN A 99 -2.60 -3.01 -14.78
C GLN A 99 -3.78 -3.79 -15.37
N GLY A 100 -4.75 -3.07 -15.94
CA GLY A 100 -5.95 -3.68 -16.51
C GLY A 100 -6.88 -4.32 -15.47
N CYS A 101 -6.64 -4.10 -14.17
CA CYS A 101 -7.50 -4.62 -13.11
C CYS A 101 -8.81 -3.83 -13.04
N HIS A 102 -9.92 -4.56 -13.05
CA HIS A 102 -11.27 -3.99 -12.89
C HIS A 102 -11.93 -4.45 -11.57
N ASP A 103 -11.27 -5.31 -10.80
CA ASP A 103 -11.73 -5.74 -9.49
C ASP A 103 -11.43 -4.66 -8.44
N TYR A 104 -12.48 -3.99 -7.97
CA TYR A 104 -12.32 -2.93 -6.99
C TYR A 104 -11.81 -3.42 -5.64
N HIS A 105 -12.06 -4.68 -5.25
CA HIS A 105 -11.57 -5.22 -3.99
C HIS A 105 -10.04 -5.32 -4.02
N LYS A 106 -9.49 -5.83 -5.12
CA LYS A 106 -8.04 -5.86 -5.34
C LYS A 106 -7.43 -4.46 -5.30
N LEU A 107 -8.02 -3.52 -6.04
CA LEU A 107 -7.51 -2.15 -6.12
C LEU A 107 -7.52 -1.45 -4.75
N VAL A 108 -8.57 -1.64 -3.95
CA VAL A 108 -8.67 -1.08 -2.60
C VAL A 108 -7.63 -1.71 -1.67
N THR A 109 -7.50 -3.03 -1.66
CA THR A 109 -6.48 -3.72 -0.84
C THR A 109 -5.07 -3.29 -1.23
N ILE A 110 -4.76 -3.17 -2.53
CA ILE A 110 -3.46 -2.65 -3.00
C ILE A 110 -3.25 -1.22 -2.51
N SER A 111 -4.28 -0.37 -2.56
CA SER A 111 -4.16 1.01 -2.07
C SER A 111 -3.91 1.06 -0.56
N ALA A 112 -4.51 0.16 0.23
CA ALA A 112 -4.27 0.06 1.67
C ALA A 112 -2.82 -0.38 1.96
N VAL A 113 -2.35 -1.45 1.32
CA VAL A 113 -0.94 -1.89 1.41
C VAL A 113 0.02 -0.75 1.05
N MET A 114 -0.26 -0.02 -0.04
CA MET A 114 0.57 1.12 -0.45
C MET A 114 0.53 2.28 0.55
N CYS A 115 -0.59 2.54 1.23
CA CYS A 115 -0.64 3.54 2.29
C CYS A 115 0.27 3.13 3.46
N GLU A 116 0.24 1.86 3.88
CA GLU A 116 1.13 1.35 4.92
C GLU A 116 2.62 1.44 4.52
N MET A 117 2.94 1.21 3.25
CA MET A 117 4.32 1.37 2.73
C MET A 117 4.86 2.80 2.85
N LEU A 118 4.03 3.82 3.13
CA LEU A 118 4.51 5.20 3.30
C LEU A 118 5.37 5.38 4.54
N ARG A 119 5.17 4.57 5.59
CA ARG A 119 5.98 4.63 6.81
C ARG A 119 7.44 4.20 6.57
N LEU A 120 7.67 3.31 5.60
CA LEU A 120 8.98 2.75 5.30
C LEU A 120 9.96 3.83 4.83
N ASN A 121 11.16 3.83 5.40
CA ASN A 121 12.31 4.60 4.95
C ASN A 121 12.97 3.97 3.71
N SER A 122 12.30 4.08 2.56
CA SER A 122 12.75 3.48 1.31
C SER A 122 12.68 4.46 0.14
N ASN A 123 13.49 4.21 -0.89
CA ASN A 123 13.44 4.96 -2.15
C ASN A 123 12.09 4.79 -2.89
N VAL A 124 11.27 3.82 -2.49
CA VAL A 124 9.95 3.56 -3.08
C VAL A 124 8.87 4.50 -2.57
N THR A 125 9.06 5.25 -1.49
CA THR A 125 8.00 6.06 -0.84
C THR A 125 7.39 7.10 -1.81
N LYS A 126 8.22 7.84 -2.56
CA LYS A 126 7.71 8.78 -3.59
C LYS A 126 7.00 8.05 -4.75
N PRO A 127 7.56 6.96 -5.32
CA PRO A 127 6.85 6.10 -6.27
C PRO A 127 5.53 5.50 -5.78
N VAL A 128 5.41 5.18 -4.48
CA VAL A 128 4.18 4.73 -3.80
C VAL A 128 3.17 5.87 -3.73
N MET A 129 3.58 7.03 -3.21
CA MET A 129 2.75 8.24 -3.16
C MET A 129 2.18 8.58 -4.53
N ASN A 130 3.01 8.57 -5.58
CA ASN A 130 2.56 8.82 -6.96
C ASN A 130 1.50 7.80 -7.42
N GLN A 131 1.64 6.53 -7.05
CA GLN A 131 0.65 5.50 -7.39
C GLN A 131 -0.67 5.70 -6.61
N LEU A 132 -0.61 6.07 -5.33
CA LEU A 132 -1.78 6.41 -4.52
C LEU A 132 -2.57 7.57 -5.12
N LEU A 133 -1.88 8.61 -5.60
CA LEU A 133 -2.53 9.71 -6.32
C LEU A 133 -3.23 9.24 -7.60
N LEU A 134 -2.74 8.21 -8.30
CA LEU A 134 -3.47 7.66 -9.45
C LEU A 134 -4.83 7.06 -9.04
N PHE A 135 -4.93 6.44 -7.87
CA PHE A 135 -6.19 5.88 -7.37
C PHE A 135 -7.22 6.97 -7.01
N LEU A 136 -6.79 8.14 -6.52
CA LEU A 136 -7.68 9.29 -6.29
C LEU A 136 -8.37 9.77 -7.57
N GLY A 137 -7.70 9.62 -8.72
CA GLY A 137 -8.22 9.96 -10.05
C GLY A 137 -8.85 8.78 -10.81
N TYR A 138 -9.11 7.65 -10.14
CA TYR A 138 -9.59 6.42 -10.77
C TYR A 138 -11.06 6.50 -11.16
N GLN A 139 -11.48 5.69 -12.14
CA GLN A 139 -12.85 5.74 -12.67
C GLN A 139 -13.92 5.24 -11.68
N TYR A 140 -13.55 4.35 -10.75
CA TYR A 140 -14.47 3.78 -9.77
C TYR A 140 -14.52 4.63 -8.50
N PRO A 141 -15.69 5.21 -8.16
CA PRO A 141 -15.83 6.06 -6.97
C PRO A 141 -15.41 5.40 -5.66
N LYS A 142 -15.68 4.09 -5.53
CA LYS A 142 -15.33 3.33 -4.32
C LYS A 142 -13.82 3.21 -4.10
N VAL A 143 -13.03 3.08 -5.18
CA VAL A 143 -11.57 3.09 -5.10
C VAL A 143 -11.09 4.46 -4.62
N ARG A 144 -11.58 5.54 -5.23
CA ARG A 144 -11.19 6.92 -4.88
C ARG A 144 -11.40 7.22 -3.40
N THR A 145 -12.62 6.98 -2.89
CA THR A 145 -12.97 7.33 -1.51
C THR A 145 -12.21 6.48 -0.49
N LEU A 146 -12.01 5.19 -0.75
CA LEU A 146 -11.29 4.34 0.20
C LEU A 146 -9.79 4.65 0.20
N THR A 147 -9.20 4.93 -0.97
CA THR A 147 -7.82 5.41 -1.01
C THR A 147 -7.66 6.77 -0.34
N ALA A 148 -8.59 7.71 -0.53
CA ALA A 148 -8.53 9.00 0.13
C ALA A 148 -8.58 8.87 1.66
N THR A 149 -9.46 8.01 2.20
CA THR A 149 -9.54 7.72 3.63
C THR A 149 -8.26 7.08 4.14
N ALA A 150 -7.76 6.02 3.50
CA ALA A 150 -6.54 5.34 3.93
C ALA A 150 -5.31 6.25 3.85
N LEU A 151 -5.21 7.07 2.79
CA LEU A 151 -4.11 8.02 2.63
C LEU A 151 -4.19 9.15 3.68
N LEU A 152 -5.38 9.64 4.00
CA LEU A 152 -5.55 10.62 5.08
C LEU A 152 -5.02 10.09 6.41
N THR A 153 -5.39 8.86 6.77
CA THR A 153 -4.88 8.19 7.98
C THR A 153 -3.35 8.05 7.94
N ALA A 154 -2.79 7.53 6.84
CA ALA A 154 -1.34 7.39 6.70
C ALA A 154 -0.59 8.72 6.76
N LEU A 155 -1.15 9.80 6.19
CA LEU A 155 -0.56 11.13 6.30
C LEU A 155 -0.57 11.65 7.74
N GLN A 156 -1.62 11.37 8.50
CA GLN A 156 -1.70 11.75 9.91
C GLN A 156 -0.70 10.96 10.75
N ASP A 157 -0.67 9.63 10.57
CA ASP A 157 0.13 8.71 11.38
C ASP A 157 1.64 8.85 11.10
N TYR A 158 2.03 9.08 9.85
CA TYR A 158 3.45 9.09 9.43
C TYR A 158 3.97 10.48 9.07
N SER A 159 3.22 11.55 9.38
CA SER A 159 3.61 12.92 9.02
C SER A 159 5.02 13.33 9.47
N PRO A 160 5.51 13.02 10.70
CA PRO A 160 6.84 13.44 11.12
C PRO A 160 7.94 12.86 10.22
N ASP A 161 7.86 11.55 9.93
CA ASP A 161 8.85 10.85 9.11
C ASP A 161 8.78 11.27 7.65
N LEU A 162 7.58 11.55 7.13
CA LEU A 162 7.39 12.00 5.75
C LEU A 162 7.94 13.42 5.52
N LEU A 163 7.87 14.27 6.54
CA LEU A 163 8.46 15.62 6.53
C LEU A 163 9.99 15.55 6.68
N GLU A 164 10.50 14.77 7.65
CA GLU A 164 11.94 14.60 7.88
C GLU A 164 12.66 14.08 6.62
N ARG A 165 12.07 13.08 5.94
CA ARG A 165 12.61 12.49 4.72
C ARG A 165 12.36 13.32 3.45
N ASN A 166 11.76 14.52 3.57
CA ASN A 166 11.41 15.39 2.45
C ASN A 166 10.60 14.67 1.35
N VAL A 167 9.72 13.75 1.78
CA VAL A 167 8.67 13.16 0.93
C VAL A 167 7.56 14.19 0.77
N ILE A 168 7.20 14.85 1.88
CA ILE A 168 6.33 16.02 1.91
C ILE A 168 7.21 17.26 2.14
N PRO A 169 7.18 18.28 1.27
CA PRO A 169 8.11 19.41 1.34
C PRO A 169 8.01 20.30 2.58
N SER A 170 6.82 20.42 3.18
CA SER A 170 6.57 21.29 4.34
C SER A 170 5.26 20.94 5.04
N GLU A 171 5.09 21.42 6.28
CA GLU A 171 3.83 21.32 7.04
C GLU A 171 2.67 22.02 6.32
N ASP A 172 2.93 23.14 5.65
CA ASP A 172 1.91 23.84 4.85
C ASP A 172 1.40 22.95 3.70
N VAL A 173 2.30 22.25 3.01
CA VAL A 173 1.92 21.28 1.98
C VAL A 173 1.13 20.11 2.57
N LEU A 174 1.54 19.60 3.73
CA LEU A 174 0.81 18.54 4.44
C LEU A 174 -0.63 18.96 4.75
N ASN A 175 -0.81 20.16 5.33
CA ASN A 175 -2.13 20.70 5.67
C ASN A 175 -3.02 20.86 4.43
N GLN A 176 -2.46 21.37 3.32
CA GLN A 176 -3.19 21.48 2.06
C GLN A 176 -3.57 20.11 1.48
N LEU A 177 -2.71 19.09 1.60
CA LEU A 177 -3.04 17.72 1.17
C LEU A 177 -4.19 17.14 1.99
N ILE A 178 -4.13 17.27 3.32
CA ILE A 178 -5.19 16.84 4.24
C ILE A 178 -6.51 17.53 3.89
N GLU A 179 -6.50 18.85 3.70
CA GLU A 179 -7.68 19.63 3.33
C GLU A 179 -8.30 19.14 2.01
N VAL A 180 -7.47 18.85 1.00
CA VAL A 180 -7.96 18.31 -0.28
C VAL A 180 -8.57 16.92 -0.11
N LEU A 181 -7.95 16.05 0.69
CA LEU A 181 -8.45 14.69 0.93
C LEU A 181 -9.77 14.69 1.71
N GLU A 182 -9.92 15.57 2.71
CA GLU A 182 -11.12 15.67 3.54
C GLU A 182 -12.29 16.35 2.82
N ASN A 183 -12.03 17.46 2.12
CA ASN A 183 -13.09 18.32 1.57
C ASN A 183 -13.52 17.93 0.14
N THR A 184 -12.83 16.99 -0.50
CA THR A 184 -13.25 16.51 -1.82
C THR A 184 -14.31 15.41 -1.67
N PRO A 185 -15.52 15.55 -2.27
CA PRO A 185 -16.54 14.51 -2.23
C PRO A 185 -16.18 13.38 -3.20
N TRP A 186 -15.25 12.50 -2.81
CA TRP A 186 -14.63 11.49 -3.68
C TRP A 186 -15.60 10.47 -4.27
N ILE A 187 -16.78 10.27 -3.66
CA ILE A 187 -17.78 9.35 -4.18
C ILE A 187 -18.75 10.04 -5.15
N GLU A 188 -19.23 11.25 -4.85
CA GLU A 188 -20.20 11.98 -5.67
C GLU A 188 -19.56 12.81 -6.80
N ALA A 189 -18.33 13.28 -6.62
CA ALA A 189 -17.67 14.14 -7.61
C ALA A 189 -17.46 13.41 -8.95
N ASN A 190 -17.70 14.15 -10.03
CA ASN A 190 -17.41 13.67 -11.37
C ASN A 190 -15.89 13.46 -11.58
N LEU A 191 -15.57 12.64 -12.58
CA LEU A 191 -14.18 12.22 -12.85
C LEU A 191 -13.25 13.40 -13.20
N ALA A 192 -13.76 14.46 -13.83
CA ALA A 192 -12.96 15.63 -14.16
C ALA A 192 -12.53 16.40 -12.91
N ASN A 193 -13.48 16.62 -11.97
CA ASN A 193 -13.21 17.31 -10.71
C ASN A 193 -12.20 16.55 -9.84
N VAL A 194 -12.41 15.25 -9.60
CA VAL A 194 -11.45 14.47 -8.78
C VAL A 194 -10.05 14.43 -9.41
N ARG A 195 -9.94 14.43 -10.75
CA ARG A 195 -8.64 14.51 -11.44
C ARG A 195 -7.98 15.87 -11.27
N GLN A 196 -8.74 16.97 -11.21
CA GLN A 196 -8.20 18.28 -10.87
C GLN A 196 -7.68 18.32 -9.43
N LYS A 197 -8.43 17.77 -8.47
CA LYS A 197 -7.98 17.65 -7.07
C LYS A 197 -6.73 16.78 -6.93
N ARG A 198 -6.70 15.63 -7.60
CA ARG A 198 -5.51 14.78 -7.71
C ARG A 198 -4.32 15.54 -8.30
N ASN A 199 -4.51 16.31 -9.38
CA ASN A 199 -3.45 17.08 -10.00
C ASN A 199 -2.89 18.15 -9.05
N LEU A 200 -3.76 18.78 -8.24
CA LEU A 200 -3.33 19.69 -7.18
C LEU A 200 -2.43 18.97 -6.17
N CYS A 201 -2.83 17.79 -5.68
CA CYS A 201 -1.97 16.98 -4.81
C CYS A 201 -0.61 16.65 -5.45
N CYS A 202 -0.59 16.30 -6.74
CA CYS A 202 0.66 16.06 -7.47
C CYS A 202 1.55 17.31 -7.47
N THR A 203 0.99 18.48 -7.79
CA THR A 203 1.74 19.76 -7.81
C THR A 203 2.29 20.10 -6.43
N LEU A 204 1.49 19.96 -5.37
CA LEU A 204 1.89 20.19 -4.00
C LEU A 204 3.10 19.33 -3.59
N LEU A 205 3.11 18.07 -4.01
CA LEU A 205 4.17 17.11 -3.73
C LEU A 205 5.36 17.17 -4.70
N GLY A 206 5.32 18.04 -5.72
CA GLY A 206 6.33 18.07 -6.79
C GLY A 206 6.37 16.79 -7.64
N LEU A 207 5.26 16.04 -7.68
CA LEU A 207 5.12 14.79 -8.43
C LEU A 207 4.56 15.04 -9.85
N PRO A 208 4.88 14.17 -10.82
CA PRO A 208 4.41 14.34 -12.18
C PRO A 208 2.88 14.24 -12.25
N VAL A 209 2.27 15.24 -12.89
CA VAL A 209 0.82 15.25 -13.12
C VAL A 209 0.46 14.21 -14.19
N PRO A 210 -0.44 13.24 -13.90
CA PRO A 210 -0.76 12.20 -14.87
C PRO A 210 -1.54 12.75 -16.07
N MET A 211 -0.96 12.60 -17.25
CA MET A 211 -1.54 13.04 -18.52
C MET A 211 -2.53 11.97 -19.05
N PRO A 212 -3.66 12.39 -19.67
CA PRO A 212 -4.51 11.47 -20.41
C PRO A 212 -3.69 10.78 -21.51
N ARG A 213 -3.86 9.47 -21.67
CA ARG A 213 -3.34 8.80 -22.87
C ARG A 213 -4.10 9.35 -24.07
N THR A 214 -3.45 10.15 -24.90
CA THR A 214 -3.93 10.45 -26.25
C THR A 214 -3.95 9.12 -26.99
N LYS A 215 -5.14 8.68 -27.40
CA LYS A 215 -5.22 7.58 -28.38
C LYS A 215 -4.57 8.09 -29.67
N PRO A 216 -3.68 7.31 -30.30
CA PRO A 216 -3.23 7.61 -31.66
C PRO A 216 -4.41 7.58 -32.64
#